data_AF-A0A0F9M4N0-F1
#
_entry.id   AF-A0A0F9M4N0-F1
#
_cell.length_a   1.000
_cell.length_b   1.000
_cell.length_c   1.000
_cell.angle_alpha   90.00
_cell.angle_beta   90.00
_cell.angle_gamma   90.00
#
_symmetry.space_group_name_H-M   'P 1'
#
loop_
_entity.id
_entity.type
_entity.pdbx_description
1 polymer ?
#
loop_
_entity_poly.entity_id
_entity_poly.type
_entity_poly.pdbx_seq_one_letter_code
_entity_poly.pdbx_strand_id
1 'polypeptide(L)'
;IMREESNRLAEHLRFNKRVSTIDRLAQLDDEPLLHLICEYEELIREIAPGTLIVPHPSYNQDHRAVYEAALTAVRPHDEIPFVSRVLVYEGPGCFGILRNGPAFKPQYFREIDIDRKLFLYSFYQSQMRGHRSPDKVKVIAQLRGIQCGYKYAEGFEILRWRE
;
A
#
# COMPACT_ATOMS: atom_id res chain seq x y z
N ILE A 1 14.89 8.54 -11.54
CA ILE A 1 15.14 7.25 -10.85
C ILE A 1 13.85 6.59 -10.33
N MET A 2 13.30 6.91 -9.15
CA MET A 2 12.16 6.15 -8.58
C MET A 2 10.90 6.10 -9.48
N ARG A 3 10.58 7.23 -10.15
CA ARG A 3 9.46 7.31 -11.10
C ARG A 3 9.67 6.37 -12.30
N GLU A 4 10.89 6.30 -12.83
CA GLU A 4 11.27 5.43 -13.95
C GLU A 4 11.24 3.95 -13.56
N GLU A 5 11.79 3.61 -12.39
CA GLU A 5 11.73 2.26 -11.81
C GLU A 5 10.29 1.76 -11.70
N SER A 6 9.40 2.63 -11.19
CA SER A 6 7.99 2.32 -11.08
C SER A 6 7.29 2.19 -12.44
N ASN A 7 7.68 2.96 -13.46
CA ASN A 7 7.12 2.85 -14.81
C ASN A 7 7.53 1.54 -15.48
N ARG A 8 8.80 1.14 -15.34
CA ARG A 8 9.28 -0.16 -15.85
C ARG A 8 8.51 -1.34 -15.25
N LEU A 9 8.19 -1.27 -13.95
CA LEU A 9 7.37 -2.29 -13.30
C LEU A 9 5.94 -2.31 -13.85
N ALA A 10 5.34 -1.13 -14.08
CA ALA A 10 4.00 -0.99 -14.66
C ALA A 10 3.90 -1.60 -16.06
N GLU A 11 4.88 -1.32 -16.91
CA GLU A 11 4.99 -1.90 -18.25
C GLU A 11 5.14 -3.42 -18.19
N HIS A 12 6.01 -3.92 -17.29
CA HIS A 12 6.24 -5.35 -17.12
C HIS A 12 4.96 -6.10 -16.70
N LEU A 13 4.21 -5.54 -15.74
CA LEU A 13 2.99 -6.15 -15.22
C LEU A 13 1.74 -5.81 -16.03
N ARG A 14 1.84 -4.90 -17.01
CA ARG A 14 0.72 -4.40 -17.83
C ARG A 14 -0.45 -3.86 -17.00
N PHE A 15 -0.16 -3.20 -15.87
CA PHE A 15 -1.19 -2.52 -15.10
C PHE A 15 -1.33 -1.06 -15.57
N ASN A 16 -2.57 -0.58 -15.59
CA ASN A 16 -2.85 0.83 -15.82
C ASN A 16 -2.34 1.64 -14.63
N LYS A 17 -1.20 2.32 -14.82
CA LYS A 17 -0.63 3.19 -13.81
C LYS A 17 -1.10 4.62 -14.02
N ARG A 18 -1.66 5.22 -12.98
CA ARG A 18 -1.83 6.67 -12.89
C ARG A 18 -0.82 7.22 -11.91
N VAL A 19 -0.21 8.34 -12.26
CA VAL A 19 0.65 9.08 -11.35
C VAL A 19 -0.17 10.24 -10.84
N SER A 20 -0.11 10.47 -9.53
CA SER A 20 -0.72 11.64 -8.92
C SER A 20 -0.25 12.92 -9.61
N THR A 21 -1.17 13.85 -9.75
CA THR A 21 -0.96 15.22 -10.21
C THR A 21 -0.15 16.05 -9.19
N ILE A 22 -0.12 15.60 -7.94
CA ILE A 22 0.70 16.16 -6.86
C ILE A 22 2.13 15.64 -7.02
N ASP A 23 3.00 16.44 -7.64
CA ASP A 23 4.41 16.10 -7.86
C ASP A 23 5.30 16.53 -6.68
N ARG A 24 4.97 16.06 -5.47
CA ARG A 24 5.77 16.26 -4.25
C ARG A 24 6.30 14.95 -3.71
N LEU A 25 7.42 14.51 -4.27
CA LEU A 25 8.10 13.30 -3.80
C LEU A 25 8.56 13.45 -2.35
N ALA A 26 8.21 12.49 -1.50
CA ALA A 26 8.61 12.42 -0.08
C ALA A 26 8.07 13.56 0.81
N GLN A 27 7.04 14.28 0.36
CA GLN A 27 6.47 15.47 1.02
C GLN A 27 4.95 15.50 0.87
N LEU A 28 4.30 14.34 0.81
CA LEU A 28 2.84 14.29 0.69
C LEU A 28 2.15 14.75 1.98
N ASP A 29 2.86 14.73 3.11
CA ASP A 29 2.36 15.25 4.37
C ASP A 29 2.37 16.79 4.46
N ASP A 30 3.18 17.46 3.64
CA ASP A 30 3.19 18.93 3.52
C ASP A 30 2.06 19.46 2.63
N GLU A 31 1.37 18.57 1.91
CA GLU A 31 0.18 18.94 1.14
C GLU A 31 -1.06 18.99 2.04
N PRO A 32 -1.94 19.98 1.88
CA PRO A 32 -3.23 19.97 2.54
C PRO A 32 -3.92 18.63 2.30
N LEU A 33 -4.29 17.93 3.37
CA LEU A 33 -4.92 16.61 3.29
C LEU A 33 -6.14 16.61 2.35
N LEU A 34 -6.87 17.74 2.30
CA LEU A 34 -7.98 17.96 1.39
C LEU A 34 -7.60 17.76 -0.09
N HIS A 35 -6.41 18.19 -0.53
CA HIS A 35 -5.97 17.98 -1.91
C HIS A 35 -5.80 16.50 -2.23
N LEU A 36 -5.18 15.74 -1.31
CA LEU A 36 -5.05 14.29 -1.44
C LEU A 36 -6.43 13.61 -1.47
N ILE A 37 -7.35 14.05 -0.61
CA ILE A 37 -8.73 13.53 -0.56
C ILE A 37 -9.42 13.76 -1.90
N CYS A 38 -9.39 14.98 -2.44
CA CYS A 38 -10.00 15.31 -3.73
C CYS A 38 -9.44 14.45 -4.88
N GLU A 39 -8.12 14.25 -4.91
CA GLU A 39 -7.49 13.41 -5.93
C GLU A 39 -7.91 11.94 -5.82
N TYR A 40 -7.99 11.38 -4.60
CA TYR A 40 -8.53 10.04 -4.40
C TYR A 40 -10.00 9.96 -4.83
N GLU A 41 -10.83 10.93 -4.46
CA GLU A 41 -12.24 11.00 -4.85
C GLU A 41 -12.41 11.00 -6.37
N GLU A 42 -11.62 11.80 -7.11
CA GLU A 42 -11.61 11.82 -8.57
C GLU A 42 -11.24 10.45 -9.16
N LEU A 43 -10.17 9.83 -8.66
CA LEU A 43 -9.75 8.50 -9.10
C LEU A 43 -10.81 7.43 -8.82
N ILE A 44 -11.49 7.50 -7.68
CA ILE A 44 -12.57 6.57 -7.32
C ILE A 44 -13.78 6.77 -8.23
N ARG A 45 -14.16 8.02 -8.56
CA ARG A 45 -15.24 8.31 -9.52
C ARG A 45 -14.95 7.69 -10.89
N GLU A 46 -13.71 7.79 -11.34
CA GLU A 46 -13.33 7.32 -12.68
C GLU A 46 -13.14 5.81 -12.76
N ILE A 47 -12.47 5.20 -11.77
CA ILE A 47 -12.11 3.78 -11.78
C ILE A 47 -13.27 2.92 -11.26
N ALA A 48 -14.10 3.45 -10.36
CA ALA A 48 -15.11 2.73 -9.60
C ALA A 48 -14.58 1.41 -8.99
N PRO A 49 -13.50 1.45 -8.19
CA PRO A 49 -12.83 0.24 -7.73
C PRO A 49 -13.68 -0.56 -6.73
N GLY A 50 -13.78 -1.88 -6.94
CA GLY A 50 -14.37 -2.79 -5.95
C GLY A 50 -13.46 -3.09 -4.75
N THR A 51 -12.18 -2.73 -4.83
CA THR A 51 -11.18 -2.89 -3.76
C THR A 51 -10.20 -1.74 -3.75
N LEU A 52 -9.97 -1.15 -2.57
CA LEU A 52 -8.87 -0.24 -2.30
C LEU A 52 -7.87 -0.94 -1.36
N ILE A 53 -6.57 -0.84 -1.68
CA ILE A 53 -5.48 -1.33 -0.81
C ILE A 53 -4.52 -0.17 -0.54
N VAL A 54 -4.27 0.16 0.74
CA VAL A 54 -3.46 1.31 1.18
C VAL A 54 -2.34 0.88 2.13
N PRO A 55 -1.24 1.64 2.25
CA PRO A 55 -0.18 1.32 3.20
C PRO A 55 -0.65 1.50 4.65
N HIS A 56 -0.19 0.64 5.54
CA HIS A 56 -0.30 0.89 6.98
C HIS A 56 0.52 2.15 7.35
N PRO A 57 -0.01 3.02 8.23
CA PRO A 57 0.74 4.15 8.79
C PRO A 57 2.09 3.69 9.36
N SER A 58 3.19 4.31 8.93
CA SER A 58 4.52 3.91 9.41
C SER A 58 5.32 5.10 9.92
N TYR A 59 6.62 4.92 10.18
CA TYR A 59 7.51 6.06 10.43
C TYR A 59 7.63 6.99 9.21
N ASN A 60 7.30 6.50 8.01
CA ASN A 60 7.22 7.32 6.81
C ASN A 60 5.97 8.19 6.87
N GLN A 61 6.17 9.51 6.87
CA GLN A 61 5.11 10.51 6.92
C GLN A 61 4.12 10.41 5.76
N ASP A 62 4.59 10.12 4.56
CA ASP A 62 3.74 9.97 3.38
C ASP A 62 2.76 8.80 3.52
N HIS A 63 3.16 7.71 4.17
CA HIS A 63 2.25 6.58 4.39
C HIS A 63 1.07 7.00 5.28
N ARG A 64 1.28 7.92 6.21
CA ARG A 64 0.22 8.45 7.08
C ARG A 64 -0.71 9.35 6.28
N ALA A 65 -0.16 10.30 5.52
CA ALA A 65 -0.95 11.22 4.69
C ALA A 65 -1.82 10.46 3.68
N VAL A 66 -1.22 9.50 2.97
CA VAL A 66 -1.92 8.61 2.01
C VAL A 66 -3.01 7.79 2.70
N TYR A 67 -2.71 7.18 3.84
CA TYR A 67 -3.69 6.38 4.58
C TYR A 67 -4.90 7.22 4.99
N GLU A 68 -4.69 8.35 5.65
CA GLU A 68 -5.76 9.23 6.14
C GLU A 68 -6.61 9.79 4.99
N ALA A 69 -5.96 10.25 3.91
CA ALA A 69 -6.66 10.80 2.75
C ALA A 69 -7.51 9.73 2.06
N ALA A 70 -6.93 8.55 1.81
CA ALA A 70 -7.62 7.47 1.12
C ALA A 70 -8.82 6.94 1.92
N LEU A 71 -8.70 6.81 3.25
CA LEU A 71 -9.82 6.42 4.11
C LEU A 71 -10.93 7.45 4.13
N THR A 72 -10.57 8.73 4.17
CA THR A 72 -11.54 9.82 4.11
C THR A 72 -12.27 9.82 2.76
N ALA A 73 -11.56 9.61 1.65
CA ALA A 73 -12.14 9.56 0.31
C ALA A 73 -13.10 8.37 0.09
N VAL A 74 -12.92 7.25 0.79
CA VAL A 74 -13.83 6.08 0.74
C VAL A 74 -14.85 6.03 1.88
N ARG A 75 -15.07 7.14 2.60
CA ARG A 75 -16.14 7.21 3.61
C ARG A 75 -17.49 6.83 2.98
N PRO A 76 -18.44 6.25 3.72
CA PRO A 76 -19.77 5.97 3.16
C PRO A 76 -20.51 7.29 2.86
N HIS A 77 -20.81 7.54 1.59
CA HIS A 77 -21.71 8.61 1.14
C HIS A 77 -22.22 8.34 -0.29
N ASP A 78 -23.04 9.24 -0.81
CA ASP A 78 -23.82 9.11 -2.06
C ASP A 78 -23.22 9.83 -3.28
N GLU A 79 -22.09 10.54 -3.13
CA GLU A 79 -21.46 11.29 -4.23
C GLU A 79 -20.29 10.55 -4.91
N ILE A 80 -19.76 9.51 -4.26
CA ILE A 80 -18.58 8.74 -4.72
C ILE A 80 -18.97 7.26 -4.84
N PRO A 81 -18.51 6.54 -5.89
CA PRO A 81 -18.73 5.10 -6.01
C PRO A 81 -18.30 4.35 -4.74
N PHE A 82 -19.19 3.51 -4.23
CA PHE A 82 -18.95 2.79 -2.99
C PHE A 82 -17.87 1.70 -3.18
N VAL A 83 -16.77 1.83 -2.44
CA VAL A 83 -15.70 0.82 -2.41
C VAL A 83 -16.06 -0.27 -1.39
N SER A 84 -16.39 -1.47 -1.87
CA SER A 84 -16.83 -2.59 -1.03
C SER A 84 -15.74 -3.16 -0.12
N ARG A 85 -14.47 -3.13 -0.56
CA ARG A 85 -13.34 -3.72 0.16
C ARG A 85 -12.24 -2.69 0.37
N VAL A 86 -11.88 -2.44 1.63
CA VAL A 86 -10.78 -1.53 1.99
C VAL A 86 -9.79 -2.30 2.84
N LEU A 87 -8.59 -2.50 2.30
CA LEU A 87 -7.53 -3.30 2.90
C LEU A 87 -6.29 -2.45 3.18
N VAL A 88 -5.54 -2.85 4.20
CA VAL A 88 -4.29 -2.18 4.58
C VAL A 88 -3.14 -3.17 4.47
N TYR A 89 -2.10 -2.82 3.72
CA TYR A 89 -0.91 -3.65 3.57
C TYR A 89 0.23 -3.18 4.48
N GLU A 90 1.06 -4.12 4.93
CA GLU A 90 2.28 -3.82 5.68
C GLU A 90 3.52 -3.72 4.78
N GLY A 91 4.59 -3.15 5.32
CA GLY A 91 5.91 -3.23 4.71
C GLY A 91 7.01 -3.29 5.77
N PRO A 92 8.29 -3.37 5.35
CA PRO A 92 9.43 -3.39 6.28
C PRO A 92 9.43 -2.21 7.28
N GLY A 93 8.85 -1.08 6.88
CA GLY A 93 8.72 0.11 7.73
C GLY A 93 7.83 -0.07 8.97
N CYS A 94 6.96 -1.08 8.99
CA CYS A 94 6.05 -1.37 10.10
C CYS A 94 6.75 -2.03 11.31
N PHE A 95 7.97 -2.53 11.15
CA PHE A 95 8.68 -3.33 12.17
C PHE A 95 9.85 -2.59 12.85
N GLY A 96 10.25 -1.42 12.33
CA GLY A 96 11.51 -0.77 12.72
C GLY A 96 11.41 0.18 13.91
N ILE A 97 10.32 0.93 14.02
CA ILE A 97 10.12 1.94 15.08
C ILE A 97 8.69 1.81 15.57
N LEU A 98 8.52 1.47 16.85
CA LEU A 98 7.23 1.52 17.51
C LEU A 98 6.83 2.99 17.64
N ARG A 99 5.79 3.40 16.92
CA ARG A 99 5.14 4.71 17.12
C ARG A 99 3.91 4.52 17.99
N ASN A 100 3.51 5.59 18.67
CA ASN A 100 2.21 5.65 19.33
C ASN A 100 1.11 5.40 18.28
N GLY A 101 0.31 4.36 18.50
CA GLY A 101 -0.72 3.88 17.58
C GLY A 101 -0.91 2.36 17.71
N PRO A 102 -1.98 1.80 17.14
CA PRO A 102 -2.14 0.36 17.11
C PRO A 102 -1.04 -0.27 16.24
N ALA A 103 -0.52 -1.42 16.70
CA ALA A 103 0.32 -2.26 15.87
C ALA A 103 -0.50 -2.83 14.70
N PHE A 104 0.16 -3.15 13.59
CA PHE A 104 -0.44 -3.84 12.45
C PHE A 104 -0.95 -5.23 12.89
N LYS A 105 -2.25 -5.46 12.68
CA LYS A 105 -2.99 -6.68 13.02
C LYS A 105 -3.55 -7.28 11.72
N PRO A 106 -2.84 -8.19 11.04
CA PRO A 106 -3.38 -8.81 9.83
C PRO A 106 -4.58 -9.69 10.17
N GLN A 107 -5.66 -9.58 9.39
CA GLN A 107 -6.82 -10.49 9.45
C GLN A 107 -7.01 -11.28 8.15
N TYR A 108 -6.51 -10.76 7.02
CA TYR A 108 -6.56 -11.42 5.72
C TYR A 108 -5.15 -11.82 5.28
N PHE A 109 -5.02 -13.05 4.79
CA PHE A 109 -3.75 -13.60 4.32
C PHE A 109 -3.91 -14.11 2.89
N ARG A 110 -2.93 -13.77 2.04
CA ARG A 110 -2.89 -14.24 0.65
C ARG A 110 -1.59 -15.00 0.42
N GLU A 111 -1.68 -16.26 0.02
CA GLU A 111 -0.51 -17.02 -0.43
C GLU A 111 0.16 -16.32 -1.61
N ILE A 112 1.50 -16.32 -1.62
CA ILE A 112 2.29 -15.72 -2.69
C ILE A 112 3.44 -16.62 -3.15
N ASP A 113 3.82 -16.42 -4.41
CA ASP A 113 5.12 -16.84 -4.91
C ASP A 113 6.18 -15.81 -4.48
N ILE A 114 7.05 -16.22 -3.56
CA ILE A 114 8.07 -15.32 -3.01
C ILE A 114 9.13 -14.94 -4.04
N ASP A 115 9.50 -15.84 -4.95
CA ASP A 115 10.56 -15.59 -5.92
C ASP A 115 10.05 -14.59 -6.96
N ARG A 116 8.80 -14.74 -7.39
CA ARG A 116 8.12 -13.73 -8.21
C ARG A 116 8.03 -12.38 -7.51
N LYS A 117 7.66 -12.35 -6.22
CA LYS A 117 7.58 -11.10 -5.45
C LYS A 117 8.94 -10.41 -5.37
N LEU A 118 10.02 -11.14 -5.07
CA LEU A 118 11.37 -10.58 -4.97
C LEU A 118 11.90 -10.12 -6.33
N PHE A 119 11.57 -10.83 -7.41
CA PHE A 119 11.87 -10.39 -8.77
C PHE A 119 11.20 -9.04 -9.07
N LEU A 120 9.89 -8.90 -8.81
CA LEU A 120 9.18 -7.63 -9.00
C LEU A 120 9.72 -6.53 -8.06
N TYR A 121 10.10 -6.88 -6.83
CA TYR A 121 10.71 -5.96 -5.87
C TYR A 121 12.03 -5.37 -6.38
N SER A 122 12.81 -6.14 -7.14
CA SER A 122 14.10 -5.71 -7.70
C SER A 122 13.99 -4.61 -8.75
N PHE A 123 12.79 -4.26 -9.23
CA PHE A 123 12.60 -3.12 -10.11
C PHE A 123 12.88 -1.78 -9.40
N TYR A 124 12.77 -1.72 -8.07
CA TYR A 124 12.99 -0.52 -7.25
C TYR A 124 14.40 -0.47 -6.65
N GLN A 125 15.44 -0.69 -7.47
CA GLN A 125 16.84 -0.81 -7.01
C GLN A 125 17.27 0.36 -6.12
N SER A 126 16.89 1.60 -6.48
CA SER A 126 17.21 2.81 -5.72
C SER A 126 16.59 2.85 -4.31
N GLN A 127 15.54 2.06 -4.08
CA GLN A 127 14.81 1.99 -2.82
C GLN A 127 15.31 0.87 -1.90
N MET A 128 16.05 -0.11 -2.46
CA MET A 128 16.60 -1.24 -1.72
C MET A 128 17.73 -0.77 -0.81
N ARG A 129 17.42 -0.69 0.49
CA ARG A 129 18.36 -0.30 1.55
C ARG A 129 18.35 -1.39 2.62
N GLY A 130 19.35 -1.41 3.52
CA GLY A 130 19.42 -2.45 4.56
C GLY A 130 18.14 -2.61 5.40
N HIS A 131 17.38 -1.54 5.62
CA HIS A 131 16.09 -1.59 6.33
C HIS A 131 14.89 -2.01 5.48
N ARG A 132 15.06 -2.12 4.16
CA ARG A 132 14.09 -2.52 3.12
C ARG A 132 14.75 -3.55 2.17
N SER A 133 15.52 -4.49 2.71
CA SER A 133 16.21 -5.49 1.90
C SER A 133 15.25 -6.61 1.44
N PRO A 134 15.54 -7.30 0.33
CA PRO A 134 14.82 -8.51 -0.09
C PRO A 134 14.67 -9.54 1.02
N ASP A 135 15.71 -9.74 1.82
CA ASP A 135 15.69 -10.70 2.92
C ASP A 135 14.63 -10.34 3.96
N LYS A 136 14.49 -9.05 4.30
CA LYS A 136 13.43 -8.60 5.21
C LYS A 136 12.04 -8.81 4.61
N VAL A 137 11.87 -8.52 3.32
CA VAL A 137 10.60 -8.78 2.62
C VAL A 137 10.25 -10.26 2.65
N LYS A 138 11.24 -11.14 2.46
CA LYS A 138 11.07 -12.61 2.53
C LYS A 138 10.72 -13.08 3.94
N VAL A 139 11.41 -12.57 4.96
CA VAL A 139 11.14 -12.90 6.37
C VAL A 139 9.72 -12.48 6.77
N ILE A 140 9.27 -11.29 6.36
CA ILE A 140 7.89 -10.84 6.63
C ILE A 140 6.90 -11.79 5.95
N ALA A 141 7.13 -12.14 4.68
CA ALA A 141 6.24 -13.06 3.97
C ALA A 141 6.19 -14.46 4.64
N GLN A 142 7.32 -14.94 5.14
CA GLN A 142 7.40 -16.20 5.88
C GLN A 142 6.64 -16.12 7.21
N LEU A 143 6.80 -15.03 7.95
CA LEU A 143 6.07 -14.79 9.20
C LEU A 143 4.56 -14.85 8.97
N ARG A 144 4.06 -14.20 7.91
CA ARG A 144 2.63 -14.25 7.57
C ARG A 144 2.21 -15.62 7.07
N GLY A 145 3.08 -16.34 6.35
CA GLY A 145 2.87 -17.74 6.01
C GLY A 145 2.62 -18.61 7.25
N ILE A 146 3.49 -18.51 8.25
CA ILE A 146 3.36 -19.23 9.53
C ILE A 146 2.01 -18.96 10.20
N GLN A 147 1.53 -17.71 10.17
CA GLN A 147 0.26 -17.32 10.79
C GLN A 147 -0.98 -17.95 10.15
N CYS A 148 -0.90 -18.37 8.88
CA CYS A 148 -2.05 -18.88 8.12
C CYS A 148 -1.83 -20.27 7.51
N GLY A 149 -0.70 -20.93 7.80
CA GLY A 149 -0.38 -22.27 7.30
C GLY A 149 0.22 -22.32 5.89
N TYR A 150 0.51 -21.18 5.26
CA TYR A 150 1.23 -21.13 3.97
C TYR A 150 2.75 -21.06 4.19
N LYS A 151 3.53 -21.40 3.14
CA LYS A 151 4.99 -21.21 3.19
C LYS A 151 5.36 -19.73 3.19
N TYR A 152 4.69 -18.94 2.35
CA TYR A 152 4.83 -17.49 2.26
C TYR A 152 3.47 -16.87 1.99
N ALA A 153 3.13 -15.79 2.71
CA ALA A 153 1.90 -15.05 2.50
C ALA A 153 2.12 -13.54 2.66
N GLU A 154 1.20 -12.74 2.14
CA GLU A 154 1.04 -11.33 2.52
C GLU A 154 -0.11 -11.20 3.51
N GLY A 155 0.11 -10.41 4.57
CA GLY A 155 -0.92 -10.06 5.54
C GLY A 155 -1.55 -8.70 5.22
N PHE A 156 -2.84 -8.58 5.47
CA PHE A 156 -3.60 -7.35 5.32
C PHE A 156 -4.55 -7.14 6.51
N GLU A 157 -4.74 -5.89 6.92
CA GLU A 157 -5.89 -5.54 7.76
C GLU A 157 -7.13 -5.32 6.88
N ILE A 158 -8.29 -5.70 7.38
CA ILE A 158 -9.58 -5.46 6.76
C ILE A 158 -10.23 -4.29 7.50
N LEU A 159 -10.34 -3.13 6.84
CA LEU A 159 -11.08 -1.98 7.38
C LEU A 159 -12.55 -2.00 6.95
N ARG A 160 -12.83 -2.56 5.77
CA ARG A 160 -14.18 -2.74 5.26
C ARG A 160 -14.26 -3.97 4.37
N TRP A 161 -15.34 -4.74 4.53
CA TRP A 161 -15.71 -5.83 3.64
C TRP A 161 -17.24 -5.87 3.49
N ARG A 162 -17.73 -5.70 2.25
CA ARG A 162 -19.13 -5.86 1.88
C ARG A 162 -19.22 -6.80 0.69
N GLU A 163 -20.07 -7.82 0.80
CA GLU A 163 -20.41 -8.75 -0.28
C GLU A 163 -21.42 -8.12 -1.26
#